data_AF-A0AAU1LEN0-F1
#
_entry.id   AF-A0AAU1LEN0-F1
#
_cell.length_a   1.000
_cell.length_b   1.000
_cell.length_c   1.000
_cell.angle_alpha   90.00
_cell.angle_beta   90.00
_cell.angle_gamma   90.00
#
_symmetry.space_group_name_H-M   'P 1'
#
loop_
_entity.id
_entity.type
_entity.pdbx_description
1 polymer ?
#
loop_
_entity_poly.entity_id
_entity_poly.type
_entity_poly.pdbx_seq_one_letter_code
_entity_poly.pdbx_strand_id
1 'polypeptide(L)'
;MRRGSDLSDEVRSYALPADADPFAELSASARLEDVGKGRRGATLARVDGTGAVPLVRATTRYGSPTQAFRAVHERLARQVQERAALPVGFNNALIESYTNAYRTMGSHSDQALDLAGGSYIAVFSCYRRPEAGPPRKLVFESKESSGESFEVPLAHNGVVVFSVVVNRRLRHKIVLDAPAAQGAANEWLGVTFRTSKTLVRFRDGQAYLPQGARLTSADEEQRQEFYRLRRRENNETDFGYPPLTYTVSESDLMPPV
;
A
#
# COMPACT_ATOMS: atom_id res chain seq x y z
N MET A 1 -0.75 -35.96 -10.27
CA MET A 1 -1.14 -34.89 -9.32
C MET A 1 -0.10 -33.79 -9.40
N ARG A 2 -0.44 -32.61 -9.91
CA ARG A 2 0.41 -31.42 -9.73
C ARG A 2 0.36 -31.09 -8.23
N ARG A 3 1.50 -31.03 -7.55
CA ARG A 3 1.57 -30.32 -6.26
C ARG A 3 1.08 -28.89 -6.56
N GLY A 4 -0.02 -28.47 -5.94
CA GLY A 4 -0.41 -27.07 -5.99
C GLY A 4 0.76 -26.24 -5.49
N SER A 5 1.05 -25.10 -6.13
CA SER A 5 2.03 -24.16 -5.61
C SER A 5 1.62 -23.76 -4.20
N ASP A 6 2.56 -23.78 -3.26
CA ASP A 6 2.34 -23.18 -1.95
C ASP A 6 2.10 -21.68 -2.16
N LEU A 7 1.10 -21.11 -1.49
CA LEU A 7 0.81 -19.67 -1.55
C LEU A 7 2.02 -18.83 -1.14
N SER A 8 2.90 -19.39 -0.31
CA SER A 8 4.17 -18.78 0.08
C SER A 8 5.13 -18.58 -1.11
N ASP A 9 5.13 -19.48 -2.10
CA ASP A 9 5.97 -19.38 -3.30
C ASP A 9 5.55 -18.22 -4.23
N GLU A 10 4.29 -17.79 -4.13
CA GLU A 10 3.74 -16.68 -4.92
C GLU A 10 4.05 -15.30 -4.33
N VAL A 11 4.58 -15.26 -3.09
CA VAL A 11 5.07 -14.04 -2.41
C VAL A 11 6.59 -14.02 -2.45
N ARG A 12 7.16 -13.04 -3.14
CA ARG A 12 8.60 -12.98 -3.42
C ARG A 12 9.26 -11.85 -2.64
N SER A 13 10.47 -12.09 -2.14
CA SER A 13 11.27 -11.09 -1.42
C SER A 13 12.57 -10.80 -2.15
N TYR A 14 12.95 -9.52 -2.19
CA TYR A 14 14.19 -9.09 -2.83
C TYR A 14 14.92 -8.07 -1.95
N ALA A 15 16.25 -8.14 -1.95
CA ALA A 15 17.09 -7.03 -1.50
C ALA A 15 17.35 -6.09 -2.67
N LEU A 16 17.22 -4.78 -2.40
CA LEU A 16 17.60 -3.71 -3.32
C LEU A 16 19.00 -3.18 -2.98
N PRO A 17 19.75 -2.67 -3.98
CA PRO A 17 21.05 -2.04 -3.75
C PRO A 17 20.95 -0.87 -2.76
N ALA A 18 21.94 -0.73 -1.89
CA ALA A 18 22.05 0.34 -0.91
C ALA A 18 22.96 1.45 -1.44
N ASP A 19 22.43 2.35 -2.27
CA ASP A 19 23.24 3.42 -2.88
C ASP A 19 23.24 4.73 -2.06
N ALA A 20 22.35 4.85 -1.06
CA ALA A 20 22.19 6.02 -0.17
C ALA A 20 21.54 5.59 1.17
N ASP A 21 21.25 6.54 2.08
CA ASP A 21 20.34 6.34 3.22
C ASP A 21 18.88 6.53 2.74
N PRO A 22 18.15 5.46 2.36
CA PRO A 22 16.81 5.60 1.82
C PRO A 22 15.82 6.05 2.88
N PHE A 23 16.09 5.82 4.17
CA PHE A 23 15.20 6.29 5.22
C PHE A 23 15.17 7.81 5.25
N ALA A 24 16.34 8.45 5.27
CA ALA A 24 16.43 9.92 5.25
C ALA A 24 15.81 10.53 3.98
N GLU A 25 16.13 9.97 2.80
CA GLU A 25 15.65 10.50 1.52
C GLU A 25 14.12 10.37 1.39
N LEU A 26 13.55 9.19 1.70
CA LEU A 26 12.10 8.96 1.65
C LEU A 26 11.35 9.71 2.76
N SER A 27 11.92 9.84 3.95
CA SER A 27 11.26 10.62 5.00
C SER A 27 11.18 12.10 4.66
N ALA A 28 12.15 12.64 3.89
CA ALA A 28 12.14 14.03 3.42
C ALA A 28 11.32 14.23 2.13
N SER A 29 10.96 13.15 1.43
CA SER A 29 10.31 13.23 0.12
C SER A 29 8.80 13.45 0.19
N ALA A 30 8.17 13.22 1.35
CA ALA A 30 6.73 13.36 1.53
C ALA A 30 6.39 14.03 2.88
N ARG A 31 5.35 14.87 2.86
CA ARG A 31 4.74 15.40 4.08
C ARG A 31 3.78 14.35 4.64
N LEU A 32 4.17 13.68 5.71
CA LEU A 32 3.35 12.66 6.35
C LEU A 32 2.42 13.28 7.40
N GLU A 33 1.14 12.89 7.39
CA GLU A 33 0.17 13.27 8.41
C GLU A 33 -0.02 12.16 9.45
N ASP A 34 -0.41 12.53 10.67
CA ASP A 34 -0.71 11.57 11.74
C ASP A 34 -2.04 10.88 11.45
N VAL A 35 -2.02 9.56 11.28
CA VAL A 35 -3.22 8.75 10.98
C VAL A 35 -3.53 7.74 12.08
N GLY A 36 -2.86 7.87 13.23
CA GLY A 36 -3.09 7.05 14.40
C GLY A 36 -1.86 7.00 15.32
N LYS A 37 -2.00 6.26 16.42
CA LYS A 37 -0.95 6.14 17.44
C LYS A 37 0.34 5.59 16.83
N GLY A 38 1.36 6.44 16.74
CA GLY A 38 2.69 6.06 16.29
C GLY A 38 2.77 5.70 14.80
N ARG A 39 1.77 6.09 14.00
CA ARG A 39 1.66 5.83 12.56
C ARG A 39 1.41 7.15 11.83
N ARG A 40 2.28 7.44 10.87
CA ARG A 40 2.16 8.56 9.93
C ARG A 40 2.10 8.04 8.50
N GLY A 41 1.42 8.72 7.61
CA GLY A 41 1.35 8.31 6.22
C GLY A 41 1.01 9.43 5.25
N ALA A 42 1.18 9.15 3.96
CA ALA A 42 0.74 9.98 2.86
C ALA A 42 0.48 9.14 1.61
N THR A 43 -0.41 9.62 0.75
CA THR A 43 -0.66 9.07 -0.59
C THR A 43 0.26 9.72 -1.60
N LEU A 44 0.84 8.91 -2.49
CA LEU A 44 1.73 9.34 -3.56
C LEU A 44 1.19 8.88 -4.91
N ALA A 45 1.32 9.69 -5.96
CA ALA A 45 0.91 9.31 -7.30
C ALA A 45 1.84 9.83 -8.39
N ARG A 46 1.99 9.03 -9.45
CA ARG A 46 2.55 9.47 -10.73
C ARG A 46 1.42 10.11 -11.54
N VAL A 47 1.39 11.44 -11.57
CA VAL A 47 0.47 12.18 -12.45
C VAL A 47 0.90 11.97 -13.90
N ASP A 48 -0.03 11.58 -14.77
CA ASP A 48 0.30 11.34 -16.18
C ASP A 48 0.42 12.65 -16.98
N GLY A 49 0.91 12.55 -18.22
CA GLY A 49 1.07 13.72 -19.10
C GLY A 49 -0.23 14.41 -19.49
N THR A 50 -1.40 13.82 -19.18
CA THR A 50 -2.73 14.42 -19.38
C THR A 50 -3.27 15.07 -18.12
N GLY A 51 -2.50 15.07 -17.02
CA GLY A 51 -2.94 15.55 -15.70
C GLY A 51 -3.87 14.58 -14.97
N ALA A 52 -4.01 13.34 -15.44
CA ALA A 52 -4.81 12.34 -14.74
C ALA A 52 -4.02 11.75 -13.57
N VAL A 53 -4.74 11.52 -12.47
CA VAL A 53 -4.17 11.12 -11.18
C VAL A 53 -4.66 9.71 -10.83
N PRO A 54 -3.76 8.74 -10.61
CA PRO A 54 -4.08 7.43 -10.08
C PRO A 54 -4.81 7.51 -8.72
N LEU A 55 -6.05 7.02 -8.68
CA LEU A 55 -6.84 6.88 -7.46
C LEU A 55 -6.60 5.48 -6.87
N VAL A 56 -6.28 5.39 -5.58
CA VAL A 56 -6.35 4.13 -4.83
C VAL A 56 -7.07 4.42 -3.53
N ARG A 57 -8.38 4.12 -3.50
CA ARG A 57 -9.18 4.31 -2.30
C ARG A 57 -8.68 3.40 -1.17
N ALA A 58 -8.57 3.97 0.02
CA ALA A 58 -8.14 3.30 1.23
C ALA A 58 -9.19 3.45 2.34
N THR A 59 -9.10 2.58 3.35
CA THR A 59 -9.91 2.70 4.58
C THR A 59 -9.35 3.71 5.57
N THR A 60 -8.04 3.99 5.47
CA THR A 60 -7.41 5.09 6.21
C THR A 60 -7.86 6.40 5.55
N ARG A 61 -8.37 7.32 6.36
CA ARG A 61 -8.83 8.62 5.88
C ARG A 61 -7.65 9.58 5.89
N TYR A 62 -7.22 9.98 4.71
CA TYR A 62 -6.19 10.99 4.56
C TYR A 62 -6.86 12.35 4.35
N GLY A 63 -6.39 13.36 5.06
CA GLY A 63 -6.88 14.75 4.96
C GLY A 63 -6.03 15.58 4.01
N SER A 64 -4.78 15.21 3.81
CA SER A 64 -3.84 15.93 2.95
C SER A 64 -3.94 15.47 1.49
N PRO A 65 -3.74 16.37 0.50
CA PRO A 65 -3.78 16.00 -0.92
C PRO A 65 -2.72 14.95 -1.26
N THR A 66 -3.01 14.14 -2.28
CA THR A 66 -2.03 13.19 -2.84
C THR A 66 -0.80 13.96 -3.33
N GLN A 67 0.39 13.49 -2.97
CA GLN A 67 1.65 14.13 -3.37
C GLN A 67 2.20 13.49 -4.64
N ALA A 68 2.81 14.27 -5.51
CA ALA A 68 3.44 13.75 -6.72
C ALA A 68 4.62 12.82 -6.41
N PHE A 69 4.82 11.82 -7.27
CA PHE A 69 6.07 11.07 -7.28
C PHE A 69 7.25 12.02 -7.49
N ARG A 70 8.29 11.85 -6.66
CA ARG A 70 9.57 12.55 -6.77
C ARG A 70 10.59 11.57 -7.35
N ALA A 71 11.77 12.08 -7.72
CA ALA A 71 12.85 11.28 -8.27
C ALA A 71 13.19 10.03 -7.44
N VAL A 72 13.15 10.12 -6.10
CA VAL A 72 13.35 8.98 -5.19
C VAL A 72 12.27 7.89 -5.35
N HIS A 73 11.00 8.29 -5.47
CA HIS A 73 9.88 7.35 -5.66
C HIS A 73 9.96 6.66 -7.01
N GLU A 74 10.27 7.43 -8.06
CA GLU A 74 10.47 6.94 -9.43
C GLU A 74 11.62 5.93 -9.52
N ARG A 75 12.77 6.28 -8.94
CA ARG A 75 13.95 5.42 -8.90
C ARG A 75 13.66 4.12 -8.15
N LEU A 76 13.01 4.20 -6.99
CA LEU A 76 12.67 3.04 -6.19
C LEU A 76 11.65 2.14 -6.91
N ALA A 77 10.59 2.71 -7.49
CA ALA A 77 9.60 1.97 -8.27
C ALA A 77 10.25 1.20 -9.43
N ARG A 78 11.18 1.85 -10.16
CA ARG A 78 11.93 1.22 -11.24
C ARG A 78 12.83 0.10 -10.75
N GLN A 79 13.59 0.31 -9.68
CA GLN A 79 14.45 -0.72 -9.08
C GLN A 79 13.64 -1.95 -8.66
N VAL A 80 12.47 -1.75 -8.04
CA VAL A 80 11.56 -2.86 -7.69
C VAL A 80 11.07 -3.59 -8.94
N GLN A 81 10.61 -2.85 -9.96
CA GLN A 81 10.12 -3.43 -11.21
C GLN A 81 11.19 -4.28 -11.90
N GLU A 82 12.42 -3.76 -12.04
CA GLU A 82 13.54 -4.45 -12.66
C GLU A 82 13.94 -5.69 -11.84
N ARG A 83 14.08 -5.53 -10.51
CA ARG A 83 14.53 -6.61 -9.62
C ARG A 83 13.55 -7.78 -9.57
N ALA A 84 12.25 -7.49 -9.58
CA ALA A 84 11.20 -8.51 -9.53
C ALA A 84 10.69 -8.94 -10.92
N ALA A 85 11.31 -8.42 -12.00
CA ALA A 85 10.95 -8.65 -13.40
C ALA A 85 9.44 -8.44 -13.66
N LEU A 86 8.89 -7.32 -13.17
CA LEU A 86 7.46 -7.06 -13.24
C LEU A 86 7.06 -6.52 -14.63
N PRO A 87 5.99 -7.06 -15.23
CA PRO A 87 5.55 -6.67 -16.57
C PRO A 87 4.95 -5.27 -16.62
N VAL A 88 4.49 -4.74 -15.48
CA VAL A 88 3.82 -3.44 -15.36
C VAL A 88 4.45 -2.68 -14.21
N GLY A 89 4.72 -1.40 -14.42
CA GLY A 89 5.25 -0.50 -13.40
C GLY A 89 4.18 0.08 -12.48
N PHE A 90 4.61 0.89 -11.53
CA PHE A 90 3.75 1.48 -10.50
C PHE A 90 3.39 2.94 -10.81
N ASN A 91 2.15 3.32 -10.52
CA ASN A 91 1.65 4.68 -10.70
C ASN A 91 1.07 5.29 -9.41
N ASN A 92 0.97 4.51 -8.33
CA ASN A 92 0.55 4.96 -7.02
C ASN A 92 1.42 4.32 -5.94
N ALA A 93 1.58 5.01 -4.82
CA ALA A 93 2.14 4.42 -3.62
C ALA A 93 1.50 4.98 -2.36
N LEU A 94 1.54 4.19 -1.29
CA LEU A 94 1.35 4.67 0.07
C LEU A 94 2.71 4.69 0.76
N ILE A 95 3.10 5.84 1.31
CA ILE A 95 4.29 5.96 2.16
C ILE A 95 3.86 6.06 3.61
N GLU A 96 4.46 5.26 4.48
CA GLU A 96 4.09 5.17 5.89
C GLU A 96 5.34 5.12 6.77
N SER A 97 5.26 5.76 7.94
CA SER A 97 6.28 5.67 8.98
C SER A 97 5.66 5.21 10.29
N TYR A 98 6.21 4.13 10.85
CA TYR A 98 5.75 3.52 12.09
C TYR A 98 6.85 3.61 13.16
N THR A 99 6.50 4.23 14.27
CA THR A 99 7.28 4.11 15.52
C THR A 99 7.01 2.76 16.19
N ASN A 100 7.83 2.40 17.18
CA ASN A 100 7.60 1.18 17.98
C ASN A 100 6.29 1.20 18.80
N ALA A 101 5.61 2.35 18.94
CA ALA A 101 4.30 2.41 19.56
C ALA A 101 3.20 1.75 18.69
N TYR A 102 3.39 1.69 17.37
CA TYR A 102 2.48 1.02 16.44
C TYR A 102 2.96 -0.40 16.16
N ARG A 103 2.45 -1.37 16.93
CA ARG A 103 2.99 -2.74 16.94
C ARG A 103 2.30 -3.71 15.99
N THR A 104 1.05 -3.46 15.66
CA THR A 104 0.28 -4.36 14.81
C THR A 104 -0.79 -3.56 14.08
N MET A 105 -1.16 -4.04 12.91
CA MET A 105 -2.31 -3.55 12.15
C MET A 105 -3.35 -4.67 11.99
N GLY A 106 -4.58 -4.30 11.62
CA GLY A 106 -5.62 -5.28 11.30
C GLY A 106 -5.24 -6.12 10.07
N SER A 107 -5.56 -7.42 10.10
CA SER A 107 -5.42 -8.32 8.95
C SER A 107 -6.35 -7.87 7.82
N HIS A 108 -5.81 -7.62 6.62
CA HIS A 108 -6.56 -7.10 5.48
C HIS A 108 -5.93 -7.51 4.15
N SER A 109 -6.71 -7.44 3.07
CA SER A 109 -6.15 -7.37 1.71
C SER A 109 -6.09 -5.90 1.27
N ASP A 110 -5.11 -5.58 0.43
CA ASP A 110 -5.08 -4.29 -0.25
C ASP A 110 -6.35 -4.12 -1.09
N GLN A 111 -6.92 -2.92 -1.09
CA GLN A 111 -8.21 -2.65 -1.73
C GLN A 111 -8.15 -2.79 -3.24
N ALA A 112 -8.77 -3.83 -3.81
CA ALA A 112 -8.71 -4.12 -5.25
C ALA A 112 -9.66 -3.27 -6.12
N LEU A 113 -10.50 -2.42 -5.51
CA LEU A 113 -11.45 -1.55 -6.20
C LEU A 113 -10.80 -0.80 -7.37
N ASP A 114 -9.67 -0.13 -7.10
CA ASP A 114 -8.96 0.67 -8.08
C ASP A 114 -7.70 -0.01 -8.63
N LEU A 115 -7.36 -1.22 -8.20
CA LEU A 115 -6.15 -1.91 -8.69
C LEU A 115 -6.34 -2.47 -10.10
N ALA A 116 -5.31 -2.31 -10.91
CA ALA A 116 -5.25 -2.88 -12.25
C ALA A 116 -5.10 -4.41 -12.18
N GLY A 117 -5.90 -5.12 -12.99
CA GLY A 117 -5.72 -6.57 -13.15
C GLY A 117 -4.35 -6.90 -13.74
N GLY A 118 -3.76 -8.02 -13.33
CA GLY A 118 -2.41 -8.42 -13.77
C GLY A 118 -1.26 -7.57 -13.21
N SER A 119 -1.56 -6.59 -12.33
CA SER A 119 -0.54 -5.80 -11.64
C SER A 119 -0.11 -6.44 -10.31
N TYR A 120 0.82 -5.77 -9.63
CA TYR A 120 1.48 -6.22 -8.42
C TYR A 120 1.39 -5.17 -7.32
N ILE A 121 1.50 -5.66 -6.10
CA ILE A 121 1.72 -4.86 -4.90
C ILE A 121 3.16 -5.13 -4.46
N ALA A 122 3.89 -4.07 -4.16
CA ALA A 122 5.26 -4.16 -3.67
C ALA A 122 5.44 -3.31 -2.41
N VAL A 123 5.81 -3.95 -1.31
CA VAL A 123 6.05 -3.30 -0.01
C VAL A 123 7.56 -3.17 0.18
N PHE A 124 8.09 -1.97 -0.08
CA PHE A 124 9.47 -1.62 0.29
C PHE A 124 9.55 -1.32 1.78
N SER A 125 10.70 -1.61 2.38
CA SER A 125 10.96 -1.42 3.80
C SER A 125 12.37 -0.87 4.05
N CYS A 126 12.47 0.18 4.86
CA CYS A 126 13.73 0.65 5.43
C CYS A 126 13.56 1.11 6.89
N TYR A 127 14.68 1.38 7.55
CA TYR A 127 14.73 1.70 8.98
C TYR A 127 15.70 2.84 9.21
N ARG A 128 15.38 3.70 10.19
CA ARG A 128 16.27 4.76 10.64
C ARG A 128 17.58 4.21 11.19
N ARG A 129 17.51 3.05 11.85
CA ARG A 129 18.64 2.33 12.46
C ARG A 129 18.66 0.88 12.00
N PRO A 130 19.27 0.56 10.84
CA PRO A 130 19.25 -0.78 10.27
C PRO A 130 20.00 -1.83 11.09
N GLU A 131 21.00 -1.42 11.88
CA GLU A 131 21.83 -2.27 12.73
C GLU A 131 21.06 -2.93 13.88
N ALA A 132 19.88 -2.41 14.22
CA ALA A 132 18.99 -3.01 15.22
C ALA A 132 18.31 -4.31 14.72
N GLY A 133 18.55 -4.73 13.47
CA GLY A 133 17.86 -5.82 12.80
C GLY A 133 16.41 -5.44 12.41
N PRO A 134 15.74 -6.19 11.51
CA PRO A 134 14.35 -5.91 11.18
C PRO A 134 13.43 -6.43 12.29
N PRO A 135 12.76 -5.56 13.07
CA PRO A 135 11.87 -6.01 14.11
C PRO A 135 10.45 -6.27 13.55
N ARG A 136 10.20 -5.90 12.29
CA ARG A 136 8.88 -6.04 11.64
C ARG A 136 8.87 -7.15 10.60
N LYS A 137 7.70 -7.76 10.51
CA LYS A 137 7.38 -8.79 9.52
C LYS A 137 5.99 -8.54 8.94
N LEU A 138 5.82 -8.98 7.70
CA LEU A 138 4.53 -9.07 7.04
C LEU A 138 4.02 -10.50 7.24
N VAL A 139 2.94 -10.63 8.00
CA VAL A 139 2.28 -11.92 8.24
C VAL A 139 1.17 -12.06 7.22
N PHE A 140 1.18 -13.13 6.44
CA PHE A 140 0.15 -13.50 5.48
C PHE A 140 -0.74 -14.61 6.05
N GLU A 141 -2.03 -14.52 5.79
CA GLU A 141 -3.05 -15.49 6.21
C GLU A 141 -3.91 -15.86 4.99
N SER A 142 -4.07 -17.15 4.72
CA SER A 142 -4.95 -17.64 3.66
C SER A 142 -6.42 -17.36 3.98
N LYS A 143 -7.19 -16.94 2.97
CA LYS A 143 -8.65 -16.87 3.06
C LYS A 143 -9.33 -18.21 2.74
N GLU A 144 -8.62 -19.09 2.04
CA GLU A 144 -9.15 -20.39 1.58
C GLU A 144 -8.98 -21.47 2.66
N SER A 145 -7.82 -21.47 3.32
CA SER A 145 -7.45 -22.46 4.33
C SER A 145 -7.39 -21.80 5.69
N SER A 146 -8.37 -22.06 6.55
CA SER A 146 -8.38 -21.54 7.91
C SER A 146 -7.11 -21.95 8.67
N GLY A 147 -6.37 -20.98 9.20
CA GLY A 147 -5.16 -21.19 10.01
C GLY A 147 -3.85 -21.30 9.23
N GLU A 148 -3.89 -21.37 7.90
CA GLU A 148 -2.67 -21.33 7.08
C GLU A 148 -2.10 -19.89 7.06
N SER A 149 -0.89 -19.74 7.58
CA SER A 149 -0.20 -18.45 7.64
C SER A 149 1.31 -18.62 7.52
N PHE A 150 1.97 -17.59 7.01
CA PHE A 150 3.42 -17.52 6.92
C PHE A 150 3.89 -16.08 7.12
N GLU A 151 5.18 -15.92 7.40
CA GLU A 151 5.76 -14.62 7.74
C GLU A 151 6.93 -14.29 6.81
N VAL A 152 7.00 -13.04 6.40
CA VAL A 152 8.09 -12.51 5.60
C VAL A 152 8.73 -11.33 6.34
N PRO A 153 10.03 -11.40 6.68
CA PRO A 153 10.72 -10.28 7.32
C PRO A 153 10.70 -9.03 6.44
N LEU A 154 10.35 -7.89 7.02
CA LEU A 154 10.49 -6.59 6.35
C LEU A 154 11.92 -6.10 6.59
N ALA A 155 12.87 -6.66 5.83
CA ALA A 155 14.28 -6.32 5.93
C ALA A 155 14.56 -4.85 5.58
N HIS A 156 15.67 -4.31 6.06
CA HIS A 156 16.18 -3.01 5.58
C HIS A 156 16.56 -3.15 4.10
N ASN A 157 16.11 -2.20 3.26
CA ASN A 157 16.24 -2.24 1.80
C ASN A 157 15.63 -3.50 1.16
N GLY A 158 14.68 -4.10 1.88
CA GLY A 158 13.91 -5.24 1.40
C GLY A 158 12.65 -4.79 0.68
N VAL A 159 12.23 -5.56 -0.31
CA VAL A 159 10.90 -5.45 -0.91
C VAL A 159 10.21 -6.80 -0.92
N VAL A 160 8.95 -6.82 -0.49
CA VAL A 160 8.06 -7.98 -0.61
C VAL A 160 7.06 -7.70 -1.73
N VAL A 161 6.94 -8.62 -2.68
CA VAL A 161 6.15 -8.45 -3.90
C VAL A 161 5.18 -9.61 -4.08
N PHE A 162 3.92 -9.29 -4.34
CA PHE A 162 2.87 -10.27 -4.63
C PHE A 162 1.86 -9.68 -5.63
N SER A 163 1.20 -10.55 -6.40
CA SER A 163 0.26 -10.10 -7.43
C SER A 163 -1.08 -9.68 -6.84
N VAL A 164 -1.88 -8.93 -7.60
CA VAL A 164 -3.28 -8.67 -7.24
C VAL A 164 -4.10 -9.96 -7.12
N VAL A 165 -3.74 -11.02 -7.86
CA VAL A 165 -4.36 -12.35 -7.73
C VAL A 165 -4.07 -12.97 -6.37
N VAL A 166 -2.81 -12.92 -5.92
CA VAL A 166 -2.39 -13.38 -4.59
C VAL A 166 -3.07 -12.57 -3.49
N ASN A 167 -3.13 -11.25 -3.63
CA ASN A 167 -3.80 -10.35 -2.67
C ASN A 167 -5.29 -10.70 -2.46
N ARG A 168 -5.98 -11.25 -3.48
CA ARG A 168 -7.36 -11.71 -3.32
C ARG A 168 -7.48 -12.95 -2.45
N ARG A 169 -6.47 -13.83 -2.47
CA ARG A 169 -6.44 -15.09 -1.73
C ARG A 169 -5.86 -14.94 -0.31
N LEU A 170 -5.10 -13.88 -0.07
CA LEU A 170 -4.43 -13.63 1.21
C LEU A 170 -4.93 -12.37 1.90
N ARG A 171 -4.97 -12.40 3.23
CA ARG A 171 -4.88 -11.19 4.06
C ARG A 171 -3.45 -11.05 4.56
N HIS A 172 -3.06 -9.84 4.91
CA HIS A 172 -1.77 -9.55 5.51
C HIS A 172 -1.86 -8.48 6.60
N LYS A 173 -0.86 -8.48 7.48
CA LYS A 173 -0.67 -7.47 8.52
C LYS A 173 0.81 -7.30 8.83
N ILE A 174 1.22 -6.07 9.13
CA ILE A 174 2.55 -5.77 9.64
C ILE A 174 2.55 -5.94 11.16
N VAL A 175 3.49 -6.73 11.67
CA VAL A 175 3.68 -6.99 13.10
C VAL A 175 5.08 -6.57 13.51
N LEU A 176 5.19 -5.90 14.66
CA LEU A 176 6.42 -5.67 15.41
C LEU A 176 6.49 -6.69 16.54
N ASP A 177 7.46 -7.59 16.47
CA ASP A 177 7.69 -8.56 17.55
C ASP A 177 8.04 -7.83 18.86
N ALA A 178 7.89 -8.53 20.00
CA ALA A 178 8.17 -7.92 21.30
C ALA A 178 9.57 -7.32 21.32
N PRO A 179 9.73 -6.04 21.74
CA PRO A 179 11.05 -5.46 21.82
C PRO A 179 11.87 -6.34 22.74
N ALA A 180 13.07 -6.74 22.29
CA ALA A 180 14.08 -7.21 23.22
C ALA A 180 14.17 -6.17 24.34
N ALA A 181 14.20 -6.61 25.61
CA ALA A 181 14.00 -5.78 26.80
C ALA A 181 14.95 -4.55 26.91
N GLN A 182 15.90 -4.37 26.00
CA GLN A 182 16.84 -3.25 25.90
C GLN A 182 16.92 -2.57 24.51
N GLY A 183 16.02 -2.84 23.56
CA GLY A 183 16.08 -2.24 22.21
C GLY A 183 15.69 -0.75 22.20
N ALA A 184 16.56 0.11 21.67
CA ALA A 184 16.27 1.54 21.50
C ALA A 184 15.13 1.78 20.48
N ALA A 185 14.32 2.82 20.69
CA ALA A 185 13.13 3.11 19.88
C ALA A 185 13.44 3.38 18.39
N ASN A 186 13.08 2.48 17.48
CA ASN A 186 13.36 2.64 16.06
C ASN A 186 12.13 3.11 15.27
N GLU A 187 12.38 3.62 14.07
CA GLU A 187 11.35 3.95 13.10
C GLU A 187 11.52 3.09 11.85
N TRP A 188 10.40 2.51 11.43
CA TRP A 188 10.27 1.82 10.15
C TRP A 188 9.59 2.75 9.16
N LEU A 189 10.08 2.79 7.93
CA LEU A 189 9.42 3.45 6.82
C LEU A 189 9.12 2.42 5.74
N GLY A 190 7.86 2.38 5.31
CA GLY A 190 7.40 1.53 4.23
C GLY A 190 6.90 2.35 3.05
N VAL A 191 7.11 1.82 1.84
CA VAL A 191 6.47 2.34 0.63
C VAL A 191 5.75 1.18 -0.07
N THR A 192 4.43 1.22 -0.08
CA THR A 192 3.58 0.23 -0.74
C THR A 192 3.21 0.72 -2.13
N PHE A 193 3.92 0.24 -3.14
CA PHE A 193 3.68 0.56 -4.55
C PHE A 193 2.58 -0.30 -5.16
N ARG A 194 1.78 0.33 -6.01
CA ARG A 194 0.61 -0.26 -6.67
C ARG A 194 0.42 0.32 -8.07
N THR A 195 -0.39 -0.34 -8.87
CA THR A 195 -0.87 0.17 -10.16
C THR A 195 -2.37 0.33 -10.12
N SER A 196 -2.84 1.58 -10.16
CA SER A 196 -4.25 1.90 -10.29
C SER A 196 -4.70 1.82 -11.75
N LYS A 197 -5.89 1.29 -11.98
CA LYS A 197 -6.65 1.40 -13.23
C LYS A 197 -7.61 2.60 -13.24
N THR A 198 -7.84 3.22 -12.09
CA THR A 198 -8.77 4.35 -11.95
C THR A 198 -7.98 5.65 -11.99
N LEU A 199 -8.10 6.39 -13.09
CA LEU A 199 -7.43 7.68 -13.29
C LEU A 199 -8.46 8.81 -13.17
N VAL A 200 -8.36 9.62 -12.10
CA VAL A 200 -9.25 10.77 -11.92
C VAL A 200 -8.69 12.00 -12.62
N ARG A 201 -9.57 12.87 -13.11
CA ARG A 201 -9.20 14.17 -13.66
C ARG A 201 -9.85 15.28 -12.84
N PHE A 202 -9.08 16.31 -12.55
CA PHE A 202 -9.58 17.49 -11.86
C PHE A 202 -10.03 18.53 -12.86
N ARG A 203 -11.28 19.01 -12.72
CA ARG A 203 -11.86 20.12 -13.50
C ARG A 203 -12.54 21.04 -12.51
N ASP A 204 -12.18 22.32 -12.54
CA ASP A 204 -12.71 23.34 -11.62
C ASP A 204 -12.62 22.93 -10.14
N GLY A 205 -11.49 22.28 -9.78
CA GLY A 205 -11.23 21.78 -8.42
C GLY A 205 -12.00 20.51 -8.03
N GLN A 206 -12.78 19.91 -8.93
CA GLN A 206 -13.56 18.70 -8.66
C GLN A 206 -12.96 17.48 -9.34
N ALA A 207 -12.92 16.34 -8.62
CA ALA A 207 -12.46 15.06 -9.14
C ALA A 207 -13.53 14.36 -9.98
N TYR A 208 -13.18 13.93 -11.19
CA TYR A 208 -14.03 13.17 -12.09
C TYR A 208 -13.42 11.80 -12.39
N LEU A 209 -14.23 10.76 -12.27
CA LEU A 209 -13.88 9.40 -12.66
C LEU A 209 -13.74 9.29 -14.20
N PRO A 210 -13.07 8.24 -14.72
CA PRO A 210 -12.89 8.04 -16.16
C PRO A 210 -14.19 8.07 -16.98
N GLN A 211 -15.29 7.63 -16.38
CA GLN A 211 -16.62 7.59 -17.01
C GLN A 211 -17.34 8.95 -16.98
N GLY A 212 -16.73 9.99 -16.41
CA GLY A 212 -17.29 11.34 -16.33
C GLY A 212 -18.15 11.61 -15.09
N ALA A 213 -18.45 10.60 -14.28
CA ALA A 213 -19.11 10.81 -12.98
C ALA A 213 -18.18 11.57 -12.02
N ARG A 214 -18.73 12.52 -11.26
CA ARG A 214 -17.99 13.20 -10.19
C ARG A 214 -17.74 12.23 -9.04
N LEU A 215 -16.52 12.22 -8.52
CA LEU A 215 -16.18 11.55 -7.26
C LEU A 215 -16.59 12.46 -6.10
N THR A 216 -17.36 11.93 -5.15
CA THR A 216 -17.87 12.70 -4.00
C THR A 216 -17.42 12.11 -2.67
N SER A 217 -17.48 12.91 -1.60
CA SER A 217 -17.37 12.37 -0.25
C SER A 217 -18.55 11.45 0.02
N ALA A 218 -18.29 10.32 0.66
CA ALA A 218 -19.32 9.38 1.07
C ALA A 218 -20.17 9.98 2.21
N ASP A 219 -21.49 9.91 2.07
CA ASP A 219 -22.42 10.13 3.18
C ASP A 219 -22.38 8.96 4.20
N GLU A 220 -23.22 9.00 5.23
CA GLU A 220 -23.21 7.96 6.27
C GLU A 220 -23.59 6.58 5.71
N GLU A 221 -24.60 6.50 4.85
CA GLU A 221 -25.05 5.22 4.26
C GLU A 221 -23.97 4.64 3.34
N GLN A 222 -23.39 5.48 2.49
CA GLN A 222 -22.30 5.13 1.58
C GLN A 222 -21.04 4.72 2.35
N ARG A 223 -20.75 5.35 3.49
CA ARG A 223 -19.63 4.94 4.36
C ARG A 223 -19.87 3.56 4.96
N GLN A 224 -21.08 3.28 5.45
CA GLN A 224 -21.42 1.96 5.98
C GLN A 224 -21.35 0.88 4.90
N GLU A 225 -21.85 1.18 3.70
CA GLU A 225 -21.72 0.31 2.54
C GLU A 225 -20.25 0.06 2.20
N PHE A 226 -19.42 1.11 2.13
CA PHE A 226 -17.99 0.98 1.83
C PHE A 226 -17.32 0.00 2.79
N TYR A 227 -17.54 0.15 4.10
CA TYR A 227 -16.94 -0.76 5.09
C TYR A 227 -17.52 -2.18 5.04
N ARG A 228 -18.79 -2.35 4.65
CA ARG A 228 -19.37 -3.67 4.37
C ARG A 228 -18.70 -4.34 3.17
N LEU A 229 -18.47 -3.60 2.08
CA LEU A 229 -17.76 -4.10 0.90
C LEU A 229 -16.30 -4.45 1.23
N ARG A 230 -15.61 -3.61 2.01
CA ARG A 230 -14.27 -3.90 2.56
C ARG A 230 -14.22 -5.20 3.35
N ARG A 231 -15.23 -5.44 4.19
CA ARG A 231 -15.33 -6.68 4.98
C ARG A 231 -15.52 -7.90 4.09
N ARG A 232 -16.35 -7.79 3.05
CA ARG A 232 -16.54 -8.86 2.05
C ARG A 232 -15.22 -9.17 1.35
N GLU A 233 -14.52 -8.17 0.82
CA GLU A 233 -13.22 -8.39 0.19
C GLU A 233 -12.22 -9.09 1.11
N ASN A 234 -12.17 -8.74 2.39
CA ASN A 234 -11.25 -9.38 3.34
C ASN A 234 -11.57 -10.88 3.59
N ASN A 235 -12.78 -11.35 3.30
CA ASN A 235 -13.22 -12.71 3.60
C ASN A 235 -13.45 -13.57 2.35
N GLU A 236 -13.81 -12.96 1.23
CA GLU A 236 -14.17 -13.62 -0.03
C GLU A 236 -12.98 -13.55 -1.01
N THR A 237 -12.71 -14.65 -1.74
CA THR A 237 -11.60 -14.71 -2.72
C THR A 237 -12.01 -14.27 -4.12
N ASP A 238 -13.30 -14.31 -4.43
CA ASP A 238 -13.91 -13.98 -5.71
C ASP A 238 -14.66 -12.63 -5.70
N PHE A 239 -14.53 -11.86 -4.62
CA PHE A 239 -15.23 -10.59 -4.47
C PHE A 239 -14.85 -9.56 -5.54
N GLY A 240 -15.88 -9.01 -6.20
CA GLY A 240 -15.78 -7.87 -7.09
C GLY A 240 -16.52 -6.66 -6.51
N TYR A 241 -15.90 -5.49 -6.60
CA TYR A 241 -16.57 -4.24 -6.20
C TYR A 241 -17.61 -3.81 -7.25
N PRO A 242 -18.78 -3.31 -6.82
CA PRO A 242 -19.61 -2.51 -7.70
C PRO A 242 -18.90 -1.19 -8.05
N PRO A 243 -19.28 -0.51 -9.15
CA PRO A 243 -18.82 0.84 -9.41
C PRO A 243 -19.22 1.78 -8.26
N LEU A 244 -18.24 2.46 -7.67
CA LEU A 244 -18.46 3.42 -6.60
C LEU A 244 -18.05 4.82 -7.06
N THR A 245 -18.96 5.78 -6.93
CA THR A 245 -18.74 7.21 -7.24
C THR A 245 -18.40 8.04 -6.02
N TYR A 246 -18.09 7.39 -4.90
CA TYR A 246 -17.76 8.05 -3.64
C TYR A 246 -16.45 7.52 -3.04
N THR A 247 -15.92 8.27 -2.07
CA THR A 247 -14.74 7.93 -1.27
C THR A 247 -14.92 8.35 0.19
N VAL A 248 -14.22 7.67 1.09
CA VAL A 248 -14.16 7.99 2.52
C VAL A 248 -12.96 8.87 2.89
N SER A 249 -12.09 9.19 1.93
CA SER A 249 -10.86 9.94 2.12
C SER A 249 -10.94 11.30 1.42
N GLU A 250 -10.75 12.39 2.15
CA GLU A 250 -10.81 13.74 1.58
C GLU A 250 -9.67 13.99 0.59
N SER A 251 -8.50 13.37 0.81
CA SER A 251 -7.34 13.39 -0.08
C SER A 251 -7.69 13.06 -1.55
N ASP A 252 -8.60 12.12 -1.77
CA ASP A 252 -9.01 11.66 -3.10
C ASP A 252 -9.79 12.73 -3.89
N LEU A 253 -10.30 13.75 -3.19
CA LEU A 253 -11.11 14.84 -3.74
C LEU A 253 -10.28 16.10 -4.00
N MET A 254 -9.00 16.09 -3.66
CA MET A 254 -8.11 17.25 -3.78
C MET A 254 -7.11 17.08 -4.94
N PRO A 255 -6.83 18.15 -5.72
CA PRO A 255 -5.75 18.11 -6.70
C PRO A 255 -4.41 17.74 -6.07
N PRO A 256 -3.53 17.02 -6.78
CA PRO A 256 -2.24 16.62 -6.23
C PRO A 256 -1.29 17.81 -6.08
N VAL A 257 -0.33 17.69 -5.15
CA VAL A 257 0.68 18.71 -4.82
C VAL A 257 2.13 18.24 -4.95
#